data_AF-A0A846DGN6-F1
#
_entry.id   AF-A0A846DGN6-F1
#
_cell.length_a   1.000
_cell.length_b   1.000
_cell.length_c   1.000
_cell.angle_alpha   90.00
_cell.angle_beta   90.00
_cell.angle_gamma   90.00
#
_symmetry.space_group_name_H-M   'P 1'
#
loop_
_entity.id
_entity.type
_entity.pdbx_description
1 polymer ?
#
loop_
_entity_poly.entity_id
_entity_poly.type
_entity_poly.pdbx_seq_one_letter_code
_entity_poly.pdbx_strand_id
1 'polypeptide(L)'
;MLSITSNRTQPRVPQLRTSLPGPRARALIERDRVVSSPSYTRSYPLAAARGEGCMVEDVDGNVFLDFTAGIAVTATGHAHPKVVQAIQN
;
A
#
# COMPACT_ATOMS: atom_id res chain seq x y z
N MET A 1 -21.58 8.45 -7.43
CA MET A 1 -20.43 9.24 -6.93
C MET A 1 -19.96 8.61 -5.62
N LEU A 2 -19.10 7.60 -5.68
CA LEU A 2 -18.52 7.01 -4.46
C LEU A 2 -17.41 7.94 -3.99
N SER A 3 -17.76 8.82 -3.07
CA SER A 3 -16.82 9.69 -2.39
C SER A 3 -15.86 8.83 -1.57
N ILE A 4 -14.65 8.57 -2.10
CA ILE A 4 -13.54 7.99 -1.34
C ILE A 4 -12.95 9.10 -0.45
N THR A 5 -13.78 9.78 0.34
CA THR A 5 -13.26 10.69 1.37
C THR A 5 -12.99 9.84 2.60
N SER A 6 -11.87 9.11 2.56
CA SER A 6 -11.34 8.52 3.78
C SER A 6 -10.88 9.67 4.67
N ASN A 7 -11.74 10.09 5.59
CA ASN A 7 -11.47 11.15 6.56
C ASN A 7 -10.42 10.76 7.63
N ARG A 8 -9.69 9.66 7.41
CA ARG A 8 -8.60 9.18 8.27
C ARG A 8 -7.27 9.51 7.62
N THR A 9 -6.65 10.58 8.12
CA THR A 9 -5.25 10.89 7.84
C THR A 9 -4.36 9.70 8.20
N GLN A 10 -3.53 9.26 7.27
CA GLN A 10 -2.58 8.18 7.51
C GLN A 10 -1.47 8.63 8.49
N PRO A 11 -0.98 7.75 9.39
CA PRO A 11 0.15 8.09 10.25
C PRO A 11 1.37 8.54 9.41
N ARG A 12 2.00 9.65 9.80
CA ARG A 12 3.20 10.20 9.13
C ARG A 12 4.52 9.57 9.59
N VAL A 13 4.45 8.57 10.45
CA VAL A 13 5.59 7.82 10.97
C VAL A 13 5.33 6.32 10.81
N PRO A 14 6.37 5.50 10.60
CA PRO A 14 6.21 4.05 10.57
C PRO A 14 5.59 3.52 11.86
N GLN A 15 4.63 2.60 11.73
CA GLN A 15 3.95 1.99 12.87
C GLN A 15 3.59 0.54 12.55
N LEU A 16 4.19 -0.41 13.27
CA LEU A 16 3.82 -1.83 13.19
C LEU A 16 2.77 -2.15 14.25
N ARG A 17 1.65 -2.74 13.83
CA ARG A 17 0.55 -3.22 14.67
C ARG A 17 0.56 -4.73 14.84
N THR A 18 1.22 -5.44 13.92
CA THR A 18 1.31 -6.90 13.92
C THR A 18 2.74 -7.34 13.64
N SER A 19 3.05 -8.61 13.94
CA SER A 19 4.23 -9.27 13.39
C SER A 19 4.08 -9.39 11.87
N LEU A 20 5.14 -9.13 11.12
CA LEU A 20 5.10 -9.17 9.66
C LEU A 20 5.48 -10.56 9.11
N PRO A 21 4.79 -11.06 8.06
CA PRO A 21 3.53 -10.54 7.53
C PRO A 21 2.37 -10.82 8.48
N GLY A 22 1.44 -9.85 8.58
CA GLY A 22 0.21 -10.01 9.36
C GLY A 22 -0.71 -11.09 8.77
N PRO A 23 -1.76 -11.51 9.51
CA PRO A 23 -2.60 -12.64 9.11
C PRO A 23 -3.33 -12.41 7.78
N ARG A 24 -3.80 -11.18 7.50
CA ARG A 24 -4.46 -10.88 6.22
C ARG A 24 -3.47 -10.81 5.07
N ALA A 25 -2.32 -10.17 5.28
CA ALA A 25 -1.26 -10.10 4.28
C ALA A 25 -0.77 -11.50 3.92
N ARG A 26 -0.54 -12.36 4.93
CA ARG A 26 -0.15 -13.76 4.73
C ARG A 26 -1.14 -14.54 3.87
N ALA A 27 -2.44 -14.43 4.16
CA ALA A 27 -3.46 -15.11 3.37
C ALA A 27 -3.47 -14.66 1.90
N LEU A 28 -3.29 -13.35 1.64
CA LEU A 28 -3.20 -12.83 0.28
C LEU A 28 -1.93 -13.30 -0.45
N ILE A 29 -0.80 -13.34 0.24
CA ILE A 29 0.48 -13.77 -0.31
C ILE A 29 0.46 -15.27 -0.65
N GLU A 30 -0.09 -16.12 0.22
CA GLU A 30 -0.22 -17.55 -0.08
C GLU A 30 -1.18 -17.81 -1.25
N ARG A 31 -2.26 -17.03 -1.35
CA ARG A 31 -3.13 -17.08 -2.53
C ARG A 31 -2.38 -16.66 -3.79
N ASP A 32 -1.65 -15.54 -3.76
CA ASP A 32 -0.85 -15.05 -4.90
C ASP A 32 0.15 -16.12 -5.36
N ARG A 33 0.81 -16.80 -4.42
CA ARG A 33 1.82 -17.83 -4.67
C ARG A 33 1.31 -19.02 -5.50
N VAL A 34 0.02 -19.37 -5.39
CA VAL A 34 -0.55 -20.52 -6.10
C VAL A 34 -1.22 -20.16 -7.42
N VAL A 35 -1.43 -18.88 -7.70
CA VAL A 35 -2.13 -18.40 -8.91
C VAL A 35 -1.27 -17.53 -9.83
N SER A 36 -0.14 -17.02 -9.36
CA SER A 36 0.78 -16.17 -10.12
C SER A 36 1.99 -16.95 -10.62
N SER A 37 2.54 -16.55 -11.77
CA SER A 37 3.79 -17.11 -12.31
C SER A 37 4.97 -16.84 -11.37
N PRO A 38 5.87 -17.81 -11.13
CA PRO A 38 7.04 -17.63 -10.27
C PRO A 38 8.04 -16.60 -10.82
N SER A 39 7.95 -16.22 -12.10
CA SER A 39 8.78 -15.16 -12.69
C SER A 39 8.40 -13.75 -12.21
N TYR A 40 7.19 -13.58 -11.63
CA TYR A 40 6.76 -12.32 -11.02
C TYR A 40 7.21 -12.29 -9.55
N THR A 41 8.45 -11.87 -9.32
CA THR A 41 9.00 -11.84 -7.96
C THR A 41 8.29 -10.83 -7.07
N ARG A 42 8.25 -11.13 -5.78
CA ARG A 42 7.79 -10.22 -4.71
C ARG A 42 8.96 -10.03 -3.76
N SER A 43 9.65 -8.90 -3.84
CA SER A 43 10.83 -8.64 -3.01
C SER A 43 10.49 -8.50 -1.51
N TYR A 44 9.25 -8.11 -1.20
CA TYR A 44 8.76 -7.95 0.16
C TYR A 44 7.37 -8.59 0.30
N PRO A 45 7.09 -9.31 1.39
CA PRO A 45 5.77 -9.91 1.66
C PRO A 45 4.76 -8.85 2.11
N LEU A 46 4.48 -7.88 1.23
CA LEU A 46 3.61 -6.73 1.47
C LEU A 46 2.33 -6.86 0.64
N ALA A 47 1.19 -6.76 1.31
CA ALA A 47 -0.10 -6.58 0.66
C ALA A 47 -0.63 -5.18 1.01
N ALA A 48 -0.40 -4.20 0.14
CA ALA A 48 -0.78 -2.82 0.35
C ALA A 48 -2.31 -2.63 0.28
N ALA A 49 -2.86 -1.86 1.23
CA ALA A 49 -4.28 -1.48 1.24
C ALA A 49 -4.48 -0.03 0.77
N ARG A 50 -3.60 0.88 1.16
CA ARG A 50 -3.59 2.28 0.71
C ARG A 50 -2.20 2.91 0.87
N GLY A 51 -2.01 4.07 0.26
CA GLY A 51 -0.87 4.94 0.53
C GLY A 51 -1.26 6.41 0.48
N GLU A 52 -0.52 7.23 1.23
CA GLU A 52 -0.70 8.68 1.33
C GLU A 52 0.69 9.32 1.51
N GLY A 53 1.07 10.23 0.60
CA GLY A 53 2.40 10.84 0.63
C GLY A 53 3.51 9.79 0.49
N CYS A 54 4.45 9.75 1.44
CA CYS A 54 5.52 8.75 1.46
C CYS A 54 5.18 7.47 2.26
N MET A 55 3.94 7.33 2.73
CA MET A 55 3.54 6.26 3.64
C MET A 55 2.68 5.22 2.92
N VAL A 56 2.91 3.94 3.20
CA VAL A 56 2.10 2.81 2.70
C VAL A 56 1.51 2.06 3.89
N GLU A 57 0.21 1.81 3.87
CA GLU A 57 -0.50 1.00 4.86
C GLU A 57 -0.84 -0.37 4.25
N ASP A 58 -0.47 -1.45 4.93
CA ASP A 58 -0.84 -2.81 4.52
C ASP A 58 -2.26 -3.18 4.96
N VAL A 59 -2.73 -4.34 4.50
CA VAL A 59 -4.07 -4.86 4.85
C VAL A 59 -4.26 -5.20 6.32
N ASP A 60 -3.20 -5.28 7.13
CA ASP A 60 -3.26 -5.51 8.57
C ASP A 60 -3.14 -4.21 9.38
N GLY A 61 -3.03 -3.05 8.71
CA GLY A 61 -2.92 -1.73 9.33
C GLY A 61 -1.51 -1.36 9.78
N ASN A 62 -0.48 -2.09 9.34
CA ASN A 62 0.91 -1.69 9.51
C ASN A 62 1.24 -0.56 8.53
N VAL A 63 1.96 0.45 9.00
CA VAL A 63 2.32 1.63 8.22
C VAL A 63 3.84 1.67 8.03
N PHE A 64 4.26 1.80 6.77
CA PHE A 64 5.64 1.76 6.32
C PHE A 64 6.02 3.07 5.64
N LEU A 65 7.29 3.47 5.78
CA LEU A 65 7.88 4.52 4.95
C LEU A 65 8.36 3.89 3.63
N ASP A 66 7.90 4.43 2.50
CA ASP A 66 8.26 3.94 1.17
C ASP A 66 9.55 4.59 0.65
N PHE A 67 10.62 3.80 0.60
CA PHE A 67 11.92 4.21 0.01
C PHE A 67 12.06 3.85 -1.48
N THR A 68 11.03 3.25 -2.07
CA THR A 68 11.08 2.77 -3.46
C THR A 68 10.34 3.70 -4.42
N ALA A 69 9.34 4.44 -3.90
CA ALA A 69 8.38 5.20 -4.69
C ALA A 69 7.78 4.36 -5.85
N GLY A 70 7.54 3.06 -5.61
CA GLY A 70 7.08 2.14 -6.64
C GLY A 70 7.98 2.08 -7.88
N ILE A 71 9.30 1.95 -7.69
CA ILE A 71 10.30 2.09 -8.76
C ILE A 71 10.23 3.49 -9.38
N ALA A 72 10.37 4.51 -8.52
CA ALA A 72 10.36 5.94 -8.87
C ALA A 72 9.08 6.48 -9.56
N VAL A 73 7.99 5.71 -9.60
CA VAL A 73 6.70 6.12 -10.18
C VAL A 73 5.97 7.15 -9.31
N THR A 74 5.89 6.91 -8.00
CA THR A 74 5.11 7.74 -7.07
C THR A 74 5.91 8.89 -6.49
N ALA A 75 6.71 9.58 -7.32
CA ALA A 75 7.56 10.69 -6.90
C ALA A 75 6.79 11.88 -6.29
N THR A 76 5.54 12.10 -6.71
CA THR A 76 4.64 13.11 -6.12
C THR A 76 3.99 12.66 -4.81
N GLY A 77 4.25 11.42 -4.38
CA GLY A 77 3.61 10.76 -3.25
C GLY A 77 2.40 9.93 -3.66
N HIS A 78 2.15 8.85 -2.90
CA HIS A 78 0.96 8.02 -3.03
C HIS A 78 -0.32 8.87 -2.87
N ALA A 79 -1.29 8.64 -3.76
CA ALA A 79 -2.60 9.30 -3.78
C ALA A 79 -2.54 10.84 -3.70
N HIS A 80 -1.60 11.48 -4.40
CA HIS A 80 -1.47 12.94 -4.39
C HIS A 80 -2.79 13.64 -4.76
N PRO A 81 -3.32 14.59 -3.95
CA PRO A 81 -4.68 15.11 -4.10
C PRO A 81 -5.01 15.67 -5.49
N LYS A 82 -4.07 16.40 -6.11
CA LYS A 82 -4.26 16.95 -7.46
C LYS A 82 -4.35 15.86 -8.54
N VAL A 83 -3.64 14.75 -8.37
CA VAL A 83 -3.66 13.63 -9.32
C VAL A 83 -4.96 12.86 -9.18
N VAL A 84 -5.38 12.56 -7.95
CA VAL A 84 -6.66 11.90 -7.67
C VAL A 84 -7.83 12.73 -8.23
N GLN A 85 -7.85 14.03 -7.96
CA GLN A 85 -8.87 14.93 -8.48
C GLN A 85 -8.91 14.90 -10.02
N ALA A 86 -7.75 14.96 -10.69
CA ALA A 86 -7.68 14.93 -12.14
C ALA A 86 -8.19 13.62 -12.76
N ILE A 87 -8.02 12.49 -12.08
CA ILE A 87 -8.51 11.16 -12.52
C ILE A 87 -10.03 11.02 -12.31
N GLN A 88 -10.58 11.66 -11.28
CA GLN A 88 -12.00 11.52 -10.89
C GLN A 88 -12.95 12.46 -11.63
N ASN A 89 -12.42 13.42 -12.39
CA ASN A 89 -13.19 14.34 -13.23
C ASN A 89 -13.64 13.67 -14.53
#